data_AF-A0A432WMX1-F1
#
_entry.id   AF-A0A432WMX1-F1
#
_cell.length_a   1.000
_cell.length_b   1.000
_cell.length_c   1.000
_cell.angle_alpha   90.00
_cell.angle_beta   90.00
_cell.angle_gamma   90.00
#
_symmetry.space_group_name_H-M   'P 1'
#
loop_
_entity.id
_entity.type
_entity.pdbx_description
1 polymer ?
#
loop_
_entity_poly.entity_id
_entity_poly.type
_entity_poly.pdbx_seq_one_letter_code
_entity_poly.pdbx_strand_id
1 'polypeptide(L)'
;MSMHRKTITLTEQQDNWVKTQIEGGHFGNDSEYIRDLIRKDQQAKERVAVLRQALADGESSGKPKPLDISSIKAAGRKQRKAAS
;
A
#
# COMPACT_ATOMS: atom_id res chain seq x y z
N MET A 1 -18.28 -7.98 -11.08
CA MET A 1 -18.57 -7.55 -9.69
C MET A 1 -19.87 -6.75 -9.69
N SER A 2 -20.76 -6.97 -8.73
CA SER A 2 -21.97 -6.15 -8.57
C SER A 2 -21.61 -4.81 -7.94
N MET A 3 -22.15 -3.72 -8.48
CA MET A 3 -22.01 -2.39 -7.87
C MET A 3 -23.23 -2.13 -7.00
N HIS A 4 -22.99 -1.79 -5.73
CA HIS A 4 -24.06 -1.43 -4.78
C HIS A 4 -24.12 0.09 -4.63
N ARG A 5 -25.30 0.68 -4.83
CA ARG A 5 -25.51 2.11 -4.64
C ARG A 5 -25.50 2.46 -3.15
N LYS A 6 -24.77 3.50 -2.79
CA LYS A 6 -24.76 4.08 -1.44
C LYS A 6 -25.03 5.59 -1.54
N THR A 7 -25.86 6.10 -0.63
CA THR A 7 -26.00 7.55 -0.42
C THR A 7 -24.96 7.97 0.62
N ILE A 8 -24.24 9.05 0.34
CA ILE A 8 -23.23 9.62 1.21
C ILE A 8 -23.50 11.11 1.37
N THR A 9 -23.16 11.65 2.53
CA THR A 9 -23.23 13.09 2.77
C THR A 9 -21.81 13.61 2.84
N LEU A 10 -21.53 14.67 2.09
CA LEU A 10 -20.25 15.37 2.06
C LEU A 10 -20.45 16.78 2.60
N THR A 11 -19.40 17.34 3.19
CA THR A 11 -19.33 18.77 3.44
C THR A 11 -19.24 19.53 2.11
N GLU A 12 -19.64 20.80 2.10
CA GLU A 12 -19.53 21.66 0.91
C GLU A 12 -18.08 21.71 0.39
N GLN A 13 -17.10 21.79 1.28
CA GLN A 13 -15.69 21.78 0.91
C GLN A 13 -15.26 20.48 0.20
N GLN A 14 -15.76 19.34 0.66
CA GLN A 14 -15.47 18.04 0.05
C GLN A 14 -16.15 17.88 -1.31
N ASP A 15 -17.40 18.33 -1.43
CA ASP A 15 -18.13 18.34 -2.70
C ASP A 15 -17.42 19.21 -3.75
N ASN A 16 -17.04 20.42 -3.37
CA ASN A 16 -16.25 21.32 -4.24
C ASN A 16 -14.93 20.67 -4.66
N TRP A 17 -14.24 20.00 -3.73
CA TRP A 17 -13.04 19.25 -4.06
C TRP A 17 -13.31 18.14 -5.09
N VAL A 18 -14.34 17.31 -4.89
CA VAL A 18 -14.72 16.23 -5.84
C VAL A 18 -14.99 16.81 -7.22
N LYS A 19 -15.74 17.91 -7.31
CA LYS A 19 -16.02 18.61 -8.57
C LYS A 19 -14.75 19.04 -9.29
N THR A 20 -13.77 19.61 -8.58
CA THR A 20 -12.50 20.02 -9.21
C THR A 20 -11.75 18.84 -9.84
N GLN A 21 -11.86 17.64 -9.26
CA GLN A 21 -11.21 16.44 -9.80
C GLN A 21 -11.88 15.98 -11.10
N ILE A 22 -13.21 16.14 -11.19
CA ILE A 22 -14.01 15.79 -12.36
C ILE A 22 -13.81 16.82 -13.48
N GLU A 23 -13.89 18.12 -13.16
CA GLU A 23 -13.65 19.21 -14.10
C GLU A 23 -12.24 19.18 -14.68
N GLY A 24 -11.26 18.76 -13.87
CA GLY A 24 -9.89 18.52 -14.31
C GLY A 24 -9.71 17.29 -15.22
N GLY A 25 -10.78 16.53 -15.49
CA GLY A 25 -10.77 15.36 -16.37
C GLY A 25 -10.13 14.10 -15.78
N HIS A 26 -9.81 14.10 -14.48
CA HIS A 26 -9.18 12.94 -13.83
C HIS A 26 -10.19 11.81 -13.58
N PHE A 27 -11.48 12.15 -13.45
CA PHE A 27 -12.57 11.21 -13.19
C PHE A 27 -13.82 11.63 -13.95
N GLY A 28 -14.64 10.67 -14.38
CA GLY A 28 -15.89 10.95 -15.11
C GLY A 28 -17.09 11.26 -14.20
N ASN A 29 -17.02 10.95 -12.90
CA ASN A 29 -18.07 11.26 -11.91
C ASN A 29 -17.58 11.05 -10.47
N ASP A 30 -18.40 11.51 -9.51
CA ASP A 30 -18.16 11.43 -8.06
C ASP A 30 -17.94 10.00 -7.58
N SER A 31 -18.75 9.06 -8.08
CA SER A 31 -18.67 7.65 -7.66
C SER A 31 -17.36 7.01 -8.08
N GLU A 32 -16.79 7.45 -9.21
CA GLU A 32 -15.48 7.00 -9.68
C GLU A 32 -14.36 7.50 -8.78
N TYR A 33 -14.38 8.80 -8.46
CA TYR A 33 -13.40 9.39 -7.56
C TYR A 33 -13.45 8.74 -6.17
N ILE A 34 -14.64 8.51 -5.63
CA ILE A 34 -14.79 7.89 -4.31
C ILE A 34 -14.36 6.43 -4.31
N ARG A 35 -14.64 5.67 -5.38
CA ARG A 35 -14.11 4.30 -5.53
C ARG A 35 -12.59 4.29 -5.57
N ASP A 36 -11.97 5.26 -6.22
CA ASP A 36 -10.51 5.40 -6.24
C ASP A 36 -9.94 5.73 -4.85
N LEU A 37 -10.55 6.65 -4.11
CA LEU A 37 -10.16 6.95 -2.73
C LEU A 37 -10.23 5.73 -1.82
N ILE A 38 -11.30 4.92 -1.93
CA ILE A 38 -11.44 3.68 -1.16
C ILE A 38 -10.30 2.70 -1.51
N ARG A 39 -9.95 2.58 -2.80
CA ARG A 39 -8.85 1.71 -3.23
C ARG A 39 -7.50 2.19 -2.68
N LYS A 40 -7.26 3.51 -2.71
CA LYS A 40 -6.03 4.10 -2.14
C LYS A 40 -5.93 3.88 -0.64
N ASP A 41 -7.03 4.03 0.10
CA ASP A 41 -7.10 3.72 1.54
C ASP A 41 -6.81 2.25 1.83
N GLN A 42 -7.44 1.32 1.08
CA GLN A 42 -7.18 -0.11 1.21
C GLN A 42 -5.70 -0.45 0.97
N GLN A 43 -5.11 0.06 -0.12
CA GLN A 43 -3.69 -0.15 -0.42
C GLN A 43 -2.77 0.43 0.67
N ALA A 44 -3.09 1.61 1.20
CA ALA A 44 -2.30 2.20 2.28
C ALA A 44 -2.35 1.34 3.55
N LYS A 45 -3.54 0.84 3.92
CA LYS A 45 -3.73 -0.06 5.07
C LYS A 45 -3.01 -1.39 4.87
N GLU A 46 -3.08 -1.96 3.67
CA GLU A 46 -2.36 -3.19 3.33
C GLU A 46 -0.85 -3.01 3.45
N ARG A 47 -0.28 -1.92 2.90
CA ARG A 47 1.16 -1.63 3.05
C ARG A 47 1.59 -1.54 4.51
N VAL A 48 0.80 -0.89 5.35
CA VAL A 48 1.08 -0.79 6.80
C VAL A 48 0.98 -2.15 7.48
N ALA A 49 -0.02 -2.96 7.12
CA ALA A 49 -0.17 -4.31 7.66
C ALA A 49 1.03 -5.20 7.30
N VAL A 50 1.47 -5.18 6.04
CA VAL A 50 2.66 -5.91 5.57
C VAL A 50 3.92 -5.46 6.34
N LEU A 51 4.11 -4.15 6.51
CA LEU A 51 5.25 -3.64 7.25
C LEU A 51 5.24 -4.10 8.72
N ARG A 52 4.08 -4.04 9.38
CA ARG A 52 3.92 -4.51 10.77
C ARG A 52 4.20 -6.00 10.89
N GLN A 53 3.74 -6.80 9.93
CA GLN A 53 4.04 -8.23 9.91
C GLN A 53 5.54 -8.48 9.76
N ALA A 54 6.20 -7.81 8.81
CA ALA A 54 7.64 -7.96 8.61
C ALA A 54 8.46 -7.55 9.85
N LEU A 55 8.01 -6.54 10.59
CA LEU A 55 8.63 -6.16 11.87
C LEU A 55 8.43 -7.25 12.94
N ALA A 56 7.21 -7.78 13.09
CA ALA A 56 6.93 -8.86 14.04
C ALA A 56 7.73 -10.14 13.71
N ASP A 57 7.85 -10.47 12.43
CA ASP A 57 8.68 -11.60 11.95
C ASP A 57 10.17 -11.35 12.27
N GLY A 58 10.64 -10.12 12.10
CA GLY A 58 11.99 -9.70 12.47
C GLY A 58 12.25 -9.79 13.98
N GLU A 59 11.32 -9.32 14.81
CA GLU A 59 11.42 -9.38 16.28
C GLU A 59 11.40 -10.83 16.80
N SER A 60 10.62 -11.70 16.16
CA SER A 60 10.54 -13.13 16.49
C SER A 60 11.67 -13.97 15.88
N SER A 61 12.49 -13.40 14.96
CA SER A 61 13.59 -14.10 14.29
C SER A 61 14.78 -14.47 15.20
N GLY A 62 14.73 -14.06 16.46
CA GLY A 62 15.73 -14.37 17.48
C GLY A 62 16.58 -13.17 17.86
N LYS A 63 17.66 -13.42 18.62
CA LYS A 63 18.49 -12.32 19.13
C LYS A 63 19.27 -11.64 18.00
N PRO A 64 19.30 -10.28 17.96
CA PRO A 64 20.09 -9.56 16.99
C PRO A 64 21.58 -9.89 17.14
N LYS A 65 22.29 -9.97 16.01
CA LYS A 65 23.74 -10.22 15.92
C LYS A 65 24.43 -9.03 15.25
N PRO A 66 25.72 -8.79 15.51
CA PRO A 66 26.48 -7.77 14.79
C PRO A 66 26.38 -7.95 13.27
N LEU A 67 26.21 -6.84 12.55
CA LEU A 67 26.04 -6.84 11.10
C LEU A 67 27.40 -6.95 10.39
N ASP A 68 27.61 -8.03 9.65
CA ASP A 68 28.75 -8.18 8.73
C ASP A 68 28.27 -8.27 7.27
N ILE A 69 28.38 -7.15 6.57
CA ILE A 69 27.94 -7.01 5.18
C ILE A 69 28.77 -7.89 4.24
N SER A 70 30.04 -8.12 4.55
CA SER A 70 30.96 -8.85 3.67
C SER A 70 30.59 -10.33 3.59
N SER A 71 30.30 -10.97 4.73
CA SER A 71 29.86 -12.35 4.80
C SER A 71 28.45 -12.54 4.21
N ILE A 72 27.52 -11.60 4.45
CA ILE A 72 26.18 -11.63 3.83
C ILE A 72 26.29 -11.63 2.29
N LYS A 73 27.09 -10.73 1.72
CA LYS A 73 27.29 -10.66 0.26
C LYS A 73 27.96 -11.93 -0.28
N ALA A 74 28.93 -12.49 0.44
CA ALA A 74 29.58 -13.74 0.05
C ALA A 74 28.60 -14.93 0.05
N ALA A 75 27.77 -15.04 1.09
CA ALA A 75 26.74 -16.06 1.21
C ALA A 75 25.70 -15.97 0.07
N GLY A 76 25.21 -14.76 -0.22
CA GLY A 76 24.25 -14.54 -1.31
C GLY A 76 24.83 -14.91 -2.70
N ARG A 77 26.09 -14.56 -2.97
CA ARG A 77 26.77 -14.97 -4.23
C ARG A 77 26.93 -16.49 -4.33
N LYS A 78 27.19 -17.18 -3.22
CA LYS A 78 27.30 -18.64 -3.18
C LYS A 78 25.94 -19.30 -3.48
N GLN A 79 24.86 -18.81 -2.87
CA GLN A 79 23.50 -19.31 -3.15
C GLN A 79 23.10 -19.13 -4.61
N ARG A 80 23.38 -17.96 -5.22
CA ARG A 80 23.06 -17.73 -6.63
C ARG A 80 23.81 -18.68 -7.58
N LYS A 81 25.09 -18.97 -7.30
CA LYS A 81 25.88 -19.91 -8.09
C LYS A 81 25.42 -21.37 -7.95
N ALA A 82 24.78 -21.72 -6.84
CA ALA A 82 24.25 -23.07 -6.60
C ALA A 82 22.85 -23.28 -7.20
N ALA A 83 22.16 -22.20 -7.60
CA ALA A 83 20.84 -22.22 -8.23
C ALA A 83 20.90 -22.06 -9.76
N SER A 84 22.10 -21.98 -10.34
CA SER A 84 22.38 -22.05 -11.79
C SER A 84 23.04 -23.38 -12.11
#